data_AF-A0A3N5FEL0-F1
#
_entry.id   AF-A0A3N5FEL0-F1
#
_cell.length_a   1.000
_cell.length_b   1.000
_cell.length_c   1.000
_cell.angle_alpha   90.00
_cell.angle_beta   90.00
_cell.angle_gamma   90.00
#
_symmetry.space_group_name_H-M   'P 1'
#
loop_
_entity.id
_entity.type
_entity.pdbx_description
1 polymer ?
#
loop_
_entity_poly.entity_id
_entity_poly.type
_entity_poly.pdbx_seq_one_letter_code
_entity_poly.pdbx_strand_id
1 'polypeptide(L)'
;MVNEPLFVDGGELPVKKEKDIYYHHGLDIGGCEGLVDVVAATDGTVVSSGLEVLAGHETDTPAAKRYDVVYLLDTRGWYYRYSHLKFIEDWVRPGAKVAMGRKLGVLGKEGGSGGWSHLHFDLTKRQPSGEWGIEEGYAFIWEAYQRERPQKLMAVARPHHQIWAGQKITLDGSRSRGGNIRHEWSFTEGGNAAGERVEKVYEKPGTFCETLQVTDDAGRVDYDFAVVQVIDKARAEKPPPTIHATYAPTFGIRPGDPVTFKVRTFRDKEGGETWDFGDGTPPVAVKSDGNAVMHAATGYAETIHRFEKKGQYLVKVEHVSADGLRAVARLQVRIGME
;
A
#
# COMPACT_ATOMS: atom_id res chain seq x y z
N MET A 1 -7.63 -9.36 -8.23
CA MET A 1 -8.04 -9.51 -6.82
C MET A 1 -8.54 -8.16 -6.42
N VAL A 2 -9.83 -8.04 -6.19
CA VAL A 2 -10.48 -6.80 -5.75
C VAL A 2 -11.40 -7.26 -4.64
N ASN A 3 -11.32 -6.58 -3.49
CA ASN A 3 -11.86 -6.98 -2.19
C ASN A 3 -10.93 -7.92 -1.41
N GLU A 4 -9.65 -7.55 -1.30
CA GLU A 4 -9.01 -7.70 0.02
C GLU A 4 -9.61 -6.66 0.95
N PRO A 5 -9.74 -6.95 2.26
CA PRO A 5 -10.23 -5.96 3.21
C PRO A 5 -9.53 -4.64 3.02
N LEU A 6 -10.29 -3.63 2.62
CA LEU A 6 -9.76 -2.29 2.45
C LEU A 6 -9.52 -1.75 3.85
N PHE A 7 -8.28 -1.90 4.31
CA PHE A 7 -7.85 -1.42 5.63
C PHE A 7 -7.97 0.10 5.77
N VAL A 8 -8.24 0.81 4.67
CA VAL A 8 -8.27 2.26 4.56
C VAL A 8 -9.53 2.86 5.19
N ASP A 9 -10.71 2.25 5.02
CA ASP A 9 -11.99 2.82 5.45
C ASP A 9 -12.66 2.04 6.60
N GLY A 10 -12.15 0.84 6.91
CA GLY A 10 -12.74 -0.05 7.90
C GLY A 10 -14.19 -0.41 7.61
N GLY A 11 -14.61 -0.39 6.33
CA GLY A 11 -15.95 -0.79 5.88
C GLY A 11 -16.30 -2.22 6.30
N GLU A 12 -15.30 -3.08 6.37
CA GLU A 12 -15.44 -4.51 6.69
C GLU A 12 -15.28 -4.83 8.18
N LEU A 13 -15.26 -3.81 9.05
CA LEU A 13 -15.29 -4.04 10.49
C LEU A 13 -16.48 -4.93 10.83
N PRO A 14 -16.29 -6.13 11.39
CA PRO A 14 -17.38 -7.09 11.62
C PRO A 14 -18.37 -6.63 12.71
N VAL A 15 -18.20 -5.40 13.18
CA VAL A 15 -19.03 -4.68 14.16
C VAL A 15 -19.91 -3.62 13.53
N LYS A 16 -19.63 -3.18 12.30
CA LYS A 16 -20.48 -2.23 11.60
C LYS A 16 -21.81 -2.93 11.36
N LYS A 17 -22.85 -2.47 12.07
CA LYS A 17 -24.24 -2.95 11.92
C LYS A 17 -24.88 -2.46 10.62
N GLU A 18 -24.26 -1.52 9.91
CA GLU A 18 -24.71 -1.02 8.63
C GLU A 18 -24.44 -2.06 7.54
N LYS A 19 -25.51 -2.41 6.81
CA LYS A 19 -25.56 -3.44 5.77
C LYS A 19 -24.97 -2.98 4.42
N ASP A 20 -24.45 -1.75 4.37
CA ASP A 20 -23.96 -1.18 3.12
C ASP A 20 -22.55 -1.68 2.88
N ILE A 21 -22.46 -2.69 2.03
CA ILE A 21 -21.18 -3.18 1.50
C ILE A 21 -20.56 -2.02 0.71
N TYR A 22 -19.50 -1.44 1.25
CA TYR A 22 -18.70 -0.48 0.52
C TYR A 22 -17.82 -1.23 -0.47
N TYR A 23 -18.04 -0.98 -1.76
CA TYR A 23 -17.12 -1.38 -2.82
C TYR A 23 -16.15 -0.23 -3.06
N HIS A 24 -14.91 -0.38 -2.59
CA HIS A 24 -13.87 0.55 -3.00
C HIS A 24 -13.69 0.46 -4.50
N HIS A 25 -13.74 1.62 -5.14
CA HIS A 25 -13.49 1.76 -6.57
C HIS A 25 -12.04 2.16 -6.77
N GLY A 26 -11.45 1.77 -7.90
CA GLY A 26 -10.06 2.09 -8.19
C GLY A 26 -9.05 1.22 -7.44
N LEU A 27 -7.78 1.57 -7.64
CA LEU A 27 -6.64 0.88 -7.05
C LEU A 27 -5.83 1.82 -6.16
N ASP A 28 -5.56 1.37 -4.94
CA ASP A 28 -4.65 2.05 -4.02
C ASP A 28 -3.24 1.45 -4.11
N ILE A 29 -2.27 2.32 -4.35
CA ILE A 29 -0.85 1.98 -4.46
C ILE A 29 -0.09 2.71 -3.35
N GLY A 30 0.40 1.97 -2.36
CA GLY A 30 1.14 2.55 -1.24
C GLY A 30 2.41 3.28 -1.67
N GLY A 31 2.78 4.34 -0.94
CA GLY A 31 3.99 5.10 -1.23
C GLY A 31 4.42 5.99 -0.07
N CYS A 32 5.70 6.35 -0.07
CA CYS A 32 6.29 7.19 0.96
C CYS A 32 5.89 8.66 0.74
N GLU A 33 5.13 9.23 1.69
CA GLU A 33 4.55 10.56 1.57
C GLU A 33 5.61 11.62 1.24
N GLY A 34 5.39 12.36 0.15
CA GLY A 34 6.26 13.46 -0.25
C GLY A 34 7.57 13.04 -0.92
N LEU A 35 7.82 11.73 -1.07
CA LEU A 35 9.09 11.19 -1.58
C LEU A 35 8.92 10.31 -2.83
N VAL A 36 7.69 10.12 -3.30
CA VAL A 36 7.37 9.32 -4.49
C VAL A 36 6.75 10.22 -5.55
N ASP A 37 7.38 10.26 -6.71
CA ASP A 37 6.84 10.95 -7.88
C ASP A 37 5.67 10.16 -8.45
N VAL A 38 4.58 10.85 -8.74
CA VAL A 38 3.45 10.30 -9.51
C VAL A 38 3.64 10.72 -10.96
N VAL A 39 3.72 9.75 -11.85
CA VAL A 39 3.93 9.96 -13.29
C VAL A 39 2.70 9.58 -14.09
N ALA A 40 2.56 10.16 -15.28
CA ALA A 40 1.47 9.82 -16.19
C ALA A 40 1.58 8.38 -16.68
N ALA A 41 0.55 7.57 -16.47
CA ALA A 41 0.47 6.19 -16.94
C ALA A 41 0.19 6.07 -18.46
N THR A 42 -0.06 7.19 -19.15
CA THR A 42 -0.39 7.24 -20.57
C THR A 42 -0.02 8.60 -21.15
N ASP A 43 0.18 8.64 -22.47
CA ASP A 43 0.06 9.89 -23.23
C ASP A 43 -1.38 10.40 -23.15
N GLY A 44 -1.57 11.71 -23.13
CA GLY A 44 -2.92 12.26 -23.05
C GLY A 44 -3.01 13.77 -22.91
N THR A 45 -4.22 14.21 -22.56
CA THR A 45 -4.55 15.60 -22.24
C THR A 45 -4.98 15.69 -20.79
N VAL A 46 -4.47 16.66 -20.05
CA VAL A 46 -4.98 16.99 -18.71
C VAL A 46 -6.39 17.55 -18.88
N VAL A 47 -7.40 16.88 -18.34
CA VAL A 47 -8.81 17.32 -18.42
C VAL A 47 -9.31 17.91 -17.11
N SER A 48 -8.71 17.55 -15.98
CA SER A 48 -8.92 18.23 -14.69
C SER A 48 -7.62 18.22 -13.91
N SER A 49 -7.36 19.31 -13.20
CA SER A 49 -6.23 19.44 -12.29
C SER A 49 -6.63 20.34 -11.12
N GLY A 50 -6.61 19.79 -9.92
CA GLY A 50 -7.06 20.49 -8.74
C GLY A 50 -8.51 20.95 -8.87
N LEU A 51 -8.75 22.25 -8.79
CA LEU A 51 -10.09 22.86 -8.86
C LEU A 51 -10.47 23.34 -10.26
N GLU A 52 -9.65 23.07 -11.26
CA GLU A 52 -9.87 23.46 -12.64
C GLU A 52 -10.22 22.25 -13.50
N VAL A 53 -11.15 22.44 -14.45
CA VAL A 53 -11.59 21.42 -15.42
C VAL A 53 -11.58 22.04 -16.80
N LEU A 54 -11.23 21.24 -17.82
CA LEU A 54 -11.19 21.66 -19.20
C LEU A 54 -12.62 21.89 -19.73
N ALA A 55 -12.80 22.96 -20.51
CA ALA A 55 -14.06 23.25 -21.15
C ALA A 55 -14.55 22.06 -22.01
N GLY A 56 -15.82 21.69 -21.86
CA GLY A 56 -16.43 20.53 -22.49
C GLY A 56 -16.33 19.23 -21.69
N HIS A 57 -15.70 19.25 -20.51
CA HIS A 57 -15.58 18.08 -19.61
C HIS A 57 -16.29 18.26 -18.26
N GLU A 58 -17.07 19.33 -18.09
CA GLU A 58 -17.74 19.68 -16.84
C GLU A 58 -18.92 18.76 -16.49
N THR A 59 -19.51 18.11 -17.49
CA THR A 59 -20.71 17.29 -17.35
C THR A 59 -20.59 16.02 -18.18
N ASP A 60 -21.22 14.93 -17.73
CA ASP A 60 -21.19 13.62 -18.41
C ASP A 60 -19.76 13.08 -18.68
N THR A 61 -18.84 13.38 -17.76
CA THR A 61 -17.50 12.78 -17.72
C THR A 61 -17.15 12.32 -16.31
N PRO A 62 -16.16 11.41 -16.16
CA PRO A 62 -15.65 11.04 -14.84
C PRO A 62 -14.83 12.14 -14.16
N ALA A 63 -14.43 13.20 -14.88
CA ALA A 63 -13.56 14.23 -14.36
C ALA A 63 -14.30 15.09 -13.33
N ALA A 64 -13.65 15.32 -12.18
CA ALA A 64 -14.18 16.14 -11.11
C ALA A 64 -13.14 17.14 -10.60
N LYS A 65 -13.62 18.22 -10.00
CA LYS A 65 -12.79 19.22 -9.32
C LYS A 65 -12.49 18.76 -7.90
N ARG A 66 -11.21 18.53 -7.59
CA ARG A 66 -10.74 18.22 -6.26
C ARG A 66 -9.25 18.57 -6.16
N TYR A 67 -8.89 19.39 -5.17
CA TYR A 67 -7.59 20.07 -5.10
C TYR A 67 -6.36 19.13 -5.16
N ASP A 68 -6.51 17.88 -4.73
CA ASP A 68 -5.47 16.84 -4.70
C ASP A 68 -5.60 15.80 -5.82
N VAL A 69 -6.35 16.11 -6.88
CA VAL A 69 -6.67 15.16 -7.97
C VAL A 69 -6.31 15.72 -9.35
N VAL A 70 -5.80 14.83 -10.20
CA VAL A 70 -5.58 15.06 -11.63
C VAL A 70 -6.35 14.03 -12.43
N TYR A 71 -6.96 14.45 -13.54
CA TYR A 71 -7.51 13.55 -14.57
C TYR A 71 -6.79 13.76 -15.89
N LEU A 72 -6.36 12.65 -16.50
CA LEU A 72 -5.91 12.61 -17.89
C LEU A 72 -6.96 11.94 -18.78
N LEU A 73 -7.09 12.39 -20.01
CA LEU A 73 -7.83 11.71 -21.08
C LEU A 73 -6.85 11.25 -22.16
N ASP A 74 -6.83 9.94 -22.42
CA ASP A 74 -6.00 9.36 -23.47
C ASP A 74 -6.69 9.37 -24.85
N THR A 75 -5.97 8.91 -25.87
CA THR A 75 -6.48 8.86 -27.25
C THR A 75 -7.55 7.79 -27.49
N ARG A 76 -7.75 6.86 -26.54
CA ARG A 76 -8.82 5.85 -26.57
C ARG A 76 -10.11 6.37 -25.95
N GLY A 77 -10.09 7.56 -25.35
CA GLY A 77 -11.22 8.13 -24.63
C GLY A 77 -11.33 7.65 -23.18
N TRP A 78 -10.25 7.12 -22.60
CA TRP A 78 -10.21 6.65 -21.21
C TRP A 78 -9.71 7.75 -20.29
N TYR A 79 -10.35 7.86 -19.13
CA TYR A 79 -9.98 8.78 -18.06
C TYR A 79 -9.08 8.08 -17.04
N TYR A 80 -8.00 8.74 -16.67
CA TYR A 80 -7.03 8.28 -15.67
C TYR A 80 -7.08 9.25 -14.51
N ARG A 81 -7.52 8.80 -13.35
CA ARG A 81 -7.58 9.62 -12.13
C ARG A 81 -6.37 9.33 -11.26
N TYR A 82 -5.75 10.38 -10.75
CA TYR A 82 -4.65 10.31 -9.78
C TYR A 82 -5.06 11.15 -8.57
N SER A 83 -5.31 10.53 -7.41
CA SER A 83 -5.76 11.25 -6.21
C SER A 83 -4.74 11.20 -5.06
N HIS A 84 -5.03 11.98 -4.01
CA HIS A 84 -4.24 12.07 -2.79
C HIS A 84 -2.85 12.68 -3.01
N LEU A 85 -2.71 13.50 -4.05
CA LEU A 85 -1.45 14.16 -4.38
C LEU A 85 -1.12 15.22 -3.32
N LYS A 86 0.10 15.16 -2.79
CA LYS A 86 0.64 16.21 -1.89
C LYS A 86 0.87 17.51 -2.66
N PHE A 87 1.29 17.36 -3.91
CA PHE A 87 1.64 18.45 -4.81
C PHE A 87 1.32 18.03 -6.24
N ILE A 88 0.81 18.97 -7.03
CA ILE A 88 0.59 18.85 -8.47
C ILE A 88 1.55 19.81 -9.16
N GLU A 89 2.25 19.34 -10.19
CA GLU A 89 3.20 20.15 -10.94
C GLU A 89 2.51 21.34 -11.63
N ASP A 90 3.16 22.51 -11.63
CA ASP A 90 2.60 23.75 -12.16
C ASP A 90 2.16 23.67 -13.63
N TRP A 91 2.79 22.79 -14.42
CA TRP A 91 2.47 22.60 -15.84
C TRP A 91 1.21 21.76 -16.06
N VAL A 92 0.77 20.99 -15.06
CA VAL A 92 -0.40 20.11 -15.13
C VAL A 92 -1.65 20.97 -14.97
N ARG A 93 -2.08 21.57 -16.08
CA ARG A 93 -3.27 22.43 -16.16
C ARG A 93 -4.21 21.92 -17.24
N PRO A 94 -5.53 22.14 -17.13
CA PRO A 94 -6.48 21.70 -18.14
C PRO A 94 -6.07 22.11 -19.57
N GLY A 95 -6.12 21.16 -20.50
CA GLY A 95 -5.71 21.33 -21.90
C GLY A 95 -4.24 21.02 -22.18
N ALA A 96 -3.38 20.93 -21.15
CA ALA A 96 -1.98 20.56 -21.35
C ALA A 96 -1.83 19.14 -21.89
N LYS A 97 -0.89 18.94 -22.82
CA LYS A 97 -0.51 17.61 -23.31
C LYS A 97 0.56 17.00 -22.42
N VAL A 98 0.44 15.70 -22.19
CA VAL A 98 1.38 14.92 -21.37
C VAL A 98 1.82 13.68 -22.12
N ALA A 99 3.10 13.35 -21.99
CA ALA A 99 3.65 12.08 -22.42
C ALA A 99 3.70 11.11 -21.22
N MET A 100 3.49 9.83 -21.49
CA MET A 100 3.65 8.74 -20.52
C MET A 100 5.01 8.84 -19.82
N GLY A 101 5.03 8.62 -18.51
CA GLY A 101 6.22 8.72 -17.67
C GLY A 101 6.58 10.14 -17.22
N ARG A 102 5.94 11.19 -17.75
CA ARG A 102 6.16 12.56 -17.25
C ARG A 102 5.55 12.72 -15.86
N LYS A 103 6.32 13.30 -14.93
CA LYS A 103 5.87 13.62 -13.57
C LYS A 103 4.67 14.56 -13.56
N LEU A 104 3.59 14.14 -12.93
CA LEU A 104 2.36 14.89 -12.68
C LEU A 104 2.36 15.59 -11.32
N GLY A 105 3.02 14.99 -10.33
CA GLY A 105 2.99 15.47 -8.96
C GLY A 105 3.76 14.57 -8.01
N VAL A 106 3.51 14.75 -6.72
CA VAL A 106 4.13 13.98 -5.64
C VAL A 106 3.04 13.30 -4.82
N LEU A 107 3.22 12.02 -4.54
CA LEU A 107 2.32 11.21 -3.75
C LEU A 107 2.19 11.78 -2.33
N GLY A 108 0.95 11.83 -1.84
CA GLY A 108 0.61 12.39 -0.55
C GLY A 108 -0.41 11.56 0.21
N LYS A 109 -1.19 12.26 1.02
CA LYS A 109 -2.29 11.76 1.85
C LYS A 109 -3.41 12.81 1.97
N GLU A 110 -3.56 13.59 0.91
CA GLU A 110 -4.48 14.71 0.86
C GLU A 110 -5.91 14.24 0.55
N GLY A 111 -6.88 15.13 0.73
CA GLY A 111 -8.30 14.84 0.49
C GLY A 111 -8.83 13.64 1.29
N GLY A 112 -9.62 12.77 0.67
CA GLY A 112 -10.29 11.66 1.35
C GLY A 112 -9.42 10.43 1.70
N SER A 113 -8.11 10.57 1.90
CA SER A 113 -7.21 9.39 2.05
C SER A 113 -7.26 8.71 3.41
N GLY A 114 -8.00 9.29 4.37
CA GLY A 114 -8.01 8.83 5.76
C GLY A 114 -6.71 9.08 6.54
N GLY A 115 -5.75 9.81 5.95
CA GLY A 115 -4.42 10.06 6.53
C GLY A 115 -3.38 8.99 6.16
N TRP A 116 -3.77 8.02 5.33
CA TRP A 116 -2.89 7.04 4.70
C TRP A 116 -2.23 7.66 3.48
N SER A 117 -0.94 7.37 3.29
CA SER A 117 -0.23 7.80 2.09
C SER A 117 -0.29 6.72 1.03
N HIS A 118 -0.98 7.01 -0.07
CA HIS A 118 -1.13 6.12 -1.21
C HIS A 118 -1.54 6.96 -2.43
N LEU A 119 -1.32 6.41 -3.63
CA LEU A 119 -1.96 6.88 -4.84
C LEU A 119 -3.25 6.09 -5.03
N HIS A 120 -4.38 6.78 -5.07
CA HIS A 120 -5.63 6.20 -5.56
C HIS A 120 -5.74 6.46 -7.07
N PHE A 121 -5.82 5.38 -7.83
CA PHE A 121 -5.72 5.37 -9.29
C PHE A 121 -6.92 4.71 -9.94
N ASP A 122 -7.65 5.46 -10.78
CA ASP A 122 -8.80 4.95 -11.53
C ASP A 122 -8.50 4.93 -13.02
N LEU A 123 -8.99 3.89 -13.70
CA LEU A 123 -9.13 3.81 -15.14
C LEU A 123 -10.60 3.77 -15.48
N THR A 124 -11.16 4.82 -16.08
CA THR A 124 -12.60 4.88 -16.39
C THR A 124 -12.81 4.99 -17.89
N LYS A 125 -13.67 4.13 -18.45
CA LYS A 125 -14.05 4.14 -19.86
C LYS A 125 -15.56 4.02 -20.04
N ARG A 126 -16.05 4.31 -21.25
CA ARG A 126 -17.42 3.97 -21.65
C ARG A 126 -17.56 2.45 -21.77
N GLN A 127 -18.57 1.91 -21.08
CA GLN A 127 -18.91 0.49 -21.09
C GLN A 127 -19.87 0.18 -22.24
N PRO A 128 -20.09 -1.11 -22.60
CA PRO A 128 -21.06 -1.48 -23.63
C PRO A 128 -22.49 -0.97 -23.39
N SER A 129 -22.84 -0.67 -22.13
CA SER A 129 -24.12 -0.03 -21.77
C SER A 129 -24.24 1.44 -22.20
N GLY A 130 -23.13 2.08 -22.60
CA GLY A 130 -23.05 3.52 -22.81
C GLY A 130 -22.71 4.31 -21.54
N GLU A 131 -22.74 3.69 -20.36
CA GLU A 131 -22.38 4.35 -19.10
C GLU A 131 -20.86 4.37 -18.86
N TRP A 132 -20.40 5.29 -18.02
CA TRP A 132 -19.02 5.27 -17.52
C TRP A 132 -18.85 4.13 -16.51
N GLY A 133 -17.74 3.40 -16.62
CA GLY A 133 -17.39 2.34 -15.68
C GLY A 133 -15.88 2.23 -15.48
N ILE A 134 -15.48 1.88 -14.26
CA ILE A 134 -14.09 1.69 -13.89
C ILE A 134 -13.62 0.31 -14.34
N GLU A 135 -12.44 0.27 -14.95
CA GLU A 135 -11.71 -0.93 -15.32
C GLU A 135 -10.78 -1.38 -14.20
N GLU A 136 -10.48 -2.68 -14.16
CA GLU A 136 -9.61 -3.24 -13.15
C GLU A 136 -8.14 -2.85 -13.38
N GLY A 137 -7.70 -1.79 -12.71
CA GLY A 137 -6.36 -1.23 -12.83
C GLY A 137 -5.24 -2.22 -12.50
N TYR A 138 -5.46 -3.14 -11.55
CA TYR A 138 -4.45 -4.13 -11.17
C TYR A 138 -4.03 -5.02 -12.34
N ALA A 139 -4.96 -5.40 -13.22
CA ALA A 139 -4.66 -6.27 -14.36
C ALA A 139 -3.63 -5.63 -15.30
N PHE A 140 -3.74 -4.32 -15.54
CA PHE A 140 -2.81 -3.57 -16.40
C PHE A 140 -1.43 -3.40 -15.75
N ILE A 141 -1.40 -3.03 -14.46
CA ILE A 141 -0.13 -2.90 -13.72
C ILE A 141 0.58 -4.24 -13.63
N TRP A 142 -0.17 -5.30 -13.37
CA TRP A 142 0.36 -6.66 -13.33
C TRP A 142 0.93 -7.08 -14.68
N GLU A 143 0.19 -6.86 -15.77
CA GLU A 143 0.70 -7.17 -17.11
C GLU A 143 1.97 -6.38 -17.43
N ALA A 144 1.99 -5.07 -17.16
CA ALA A 144 3.16 -4.21 -17.38
C ALA A 144 4.37 -4.74 -16.59
N TYR A 145 4.19 -5.05 -15.30
CA TYR A 145 5.23 -5.61 -14.46
C TYR A 145 5.79 -6.93 -15.02
N GLN A 146 4.91 -7.84 -15.45
CA GLN A 146 5.32 -9.13 -16.02
C GLN A 146 6.09 -8.98 -17.33
N ARG A 147 5.77 -7.98 -18.15
CA ARG A 147 6.51 -7.66 -19.38
C ARG A 147 7.89 -7.07 -19.09
N GLU A 148 7.99 -6.21 -18.08
CA GLU A 148 9.26 -5.58 -17.68
C GLU A 148 10.18 -6.53 -16.91
N ARG A 149 9.62 -7.49 -16.18
CA ARG A 149 10.35 -8.40 -15.26
C ARG A 149 10.03 -9.87 -15.52
N PRO A 150 10.33 -10.41 -16.73
CA PRO A 150 10.02 -11.80 -17.04
C PRO A 150 10.78 -12.77 -16.12
N GLN A 151 10.13 -13.88 -15.73
CA GLN A 151 10.72 -14.97 -14.94
C GLN A 151 11.24 -14.58 -13.54
N LYS A 152 10.77 -13.45 -12.99
CA LYS A 152 11.07 -13.07 -11.62
C LYS A 152 10.32 -14.00 -10.65
N LEU A 153 11.07 -14.57 -9.71
CA LEU A 153 10.49 -15.23 -8.54
C LEU A 153 9.72 -14.18 -7.73
N MET A 154 8.49 -14.51 -7.37
CA MET A 154 7.56 -13.60 -6.74
C MET A 154 6.75 -14.31 -5.67
N ALA A 155 6.92 -13.88 -4.42
CA ALA A 155 6.05 -14.28 -3.33
C ALA A 155 4.71 -13.54 -3.44
N VAL A 156 3.61 -14.25 -3.16
CA VAL A 156 2.28 -13.65 -3.04
C VAL A 156 1.58 -14.23 -1.83
N ALA A 157 1.51 -13.46 -0.75
CA ALA A 157 0.94 -13.82 0.55
C ALA A 157 -0.42 -13.12 0.73
N ARG A 158 -1.46 -13.65 0.09
CA ARG A 158 -2.79 -13.02 -0.01
C ARG A 158 -3.93 -14.04 0.10
N PRO A 159 -5.13 -13.64 0.57
CA PRO A 159 -5.52 -12.28 0.95
C PRO A 159 -4.98 -11.86 2.31
N HIS A 160 -5.06 -10.58 2.61
CA HIS A 160 -5.00 -10.13 4.00
C HIS A 160 -6.28 -10.51 4.75
N HIS A 161 -6.20 -10.57 6.07
CA HIS A 161 -7.29 -11.05 6.92
C HIS A 161 -7.70 -10.02 7.96
N GLN A 162 -9.01 -9.93 8.18
CA GLN A 162 -9.60 -9.27 9.33
C GLN A 162 -10.54 -10.26 10.02
N ILE A 163 -10.24 -10.64 11.25
CA ILE A 163 -10.88 -11.76 11.94
C ILE A 163 -11.15 -11.46 13.40
N TRP A 164 -11.94 -12.32 14.03
CA TRP A 164 -12.10 -12.34 15.47
C TRP A 164 -10.97 -13.12 16.15
N ALA A 165 -10.63 -12.74 17.37
CA ALA A 165 -9.80 -13.58 18.25
C ALA A 165 -10.40 -14.99 18.41
N GLY A 166 -9.52 -16.00 18.39
CA GLY A 166 -9.85 -17.43 18.40
C GLY A 166 -10.27 -18.00 17.04
N GLN A 167 -10.36 -17.18 15.99
CA GLN A 167 -10.72 -17.66 14.65
C GLN A 167 -9.52 -18.31 13.96
N LYS A 168 -9.77 -19.46 13.31
CA LYS A 168 -8.81 -20.12 12.43
C LYS A 168 -8.88 -19.52 11.02
N ILE A 169 -7.72 -19.20 10.45
CA ILE A 169 -7.57 -18.79 9.05
C ILE A 169 -6.59 -19.70 8.32
N THR A 170 -6.58 -19.60 6.99
CA THR A 170 -5.55 -20.18 6.13
C THR A 170 -4.74 -19.05 5.52
N LEU A 171 -3.44 -19.01 5.83
CA LEU A 171 -2.48 -18.21 5.09
C LEU A 171 -2.19 -18.92 3.77
N ASP A 172 -2.33 -18.21 2.64
CA ASP A 172 -2.25 -18.78 1.29
C ASP A 172 -1.13 -18.12 0.47
N GLY A 173 -0.16 -18.94 0.07
CA GLY A 173 0.98 -18.58 -0.77
C GLY A 173 0.87 -19.07 -2.21
N SER A 174 -0.23 -19.77 -2.57
CA SER A 174 -0.39 -20.50 -3.85
C SER A 174 -0.36 -19.65 -5.10
N ARG A 175 -0.46 -18.32 -4.95
CA ARG A 175 -0.38 -17.37 -6.07
C ARG A 175 1.06 -16.92 -6.34
N SER A 176 2.02 -17.37 -5.54
CA SER A 176 3.45 -17.15 -5.78
C SER A 176 3.88 -17.77 -7.10
N ARG A 177 4.89 -17.18 -7.75
CA ARG A 177 5.33 -17.58 -9.10
C ARG A 177 6.84 -17.66 -9.17
N GLY A 178 7.37 -18.59 -9.96
CA GLY A 178 8.82 -18.75 -10.15
C GLY A 178 9.29 -20.11 -10.62
N GLY A 179 8.40 -21.01 -11.06
CA GLY A 179 8.70 -22.42 -11.32
C GLY A 179 8.36 -23.28 -10.09
N ASN A 180 9.14 -24.33 -9.85
CA ASN A 180 9.05 -25.08 -8.61
C ASN A 180 9.54 -24.21 -7.45
N ILE A 181 8.65 -23.92 -6.51
CA ILE A 181 8.91 -23.02 -5.38
C ILE A 181 8.59 -23.70 -4.05
N ARG A 182 9.49 -23.58 -3.08
CA ARG A 182 9.26 -23.93 -1.68
C ARG A 182 8.70 -22.74 -0.95
N HIS A 183 7.77 -22.98 -0.03
CA HIS A 183 7.09 -21.96 0.76
C HIS A 183 7.42 -22.13 2.24
N GLU A 184 7.92 -21.08 2.87
CA GLU A 184 8.23 -21.02 4.28
C GLU A 184 7.56 -19.79 4.90
N TRP A 185 6.75 -20.02 5.93
CA TRP A 185 6.06 -18.99 6.69
C TRP A 185 6.78 -18.73 8.01
N SER A 186 6.96 -17.46 8.35
CA SER A 186 7.47 -17.02 9.66
C SER A 186 6.47 -16.08 10.32
N PHE A 187 6.17 -16.32 11.59
CA PHE A 187 5.11 -15.60 12.29
C PHE A 187 5.65 -14.47 13.18
N THR A 188 4.84 -13.43 13.33
CA THR A 188 5.12 -12.23 14.14
C THR A 188 5.27 -12.56 15.62
N GLU A 189 4.55 -13.57 16.10
CA GLU A 189 4.65 -14.09 17.47
C GLU A 189 5.76 -15.14 17.64
N GLY A 190 6.52 -15.43 16.58
CA GLY A 190 7.54 -16.47 16.54
C GLY A 190 7.03 -17.81 16.00
N GLY A 191 7.97 -18.69 15.69
CA GLY A 191 7.70 -19.97 15.03
C GLY A 191 7.67 -19.85 13.50
N ASN A 192 7.69 -21.01 12.85
CA ASN A 192 7.66 -21.15 11.41
C ASN A 192 6.76 -22.32 10.99
N ALA A 193 6.40 -22.35 9.72
CA ALA A 193 5.69 -23.46 9.08
C ALA A 193 6.10 -23.56 7.62
N ALA A 194 6.11 -24.78 7.08
CA ALA A 194 6.36 -25.01 5.66
C ALA A 194 5.05 -25.40 4.96
N GLY A 195 4.89 -24.95 3.72
CA GLY A 195 3.75 -25.32 2.89
C GLY A 195 3.13 -24.13 2.17
N GLU A 196 2.52 -24.42 1.02
CA GLU A 196 1.82 -23.43 0.21
C GLU A 196 0.64 -22.79 0.98
N ARG A 197 -0.06 -23.58 1.80
CA ARG A 197 -1.14 -23.13 2.67
C ARG A 197 -0.88 -23.57 4.10
N VAL A 198 -1.08 -22.67 5.05
CA VAL A 198 -0.85 -22.91 6.48
C VAL A 198 -2.05 -22.45 7.29
N GLU A 199 -2.61 -23.34 8.13
CA GLU A 199 -3.66 -22.96 9.08
C GLU A 199 -3.07 -22.28 10.32
N LYS A 200 -3.69 -21.19 10.77
CA LYS A 200 -3.27 -20.43 11.95
C LYS A 200 -4.46 -19.94 12.76
N VAL A 201 -4.33 -19.97 14.08
CA VAL A 201 -5.29 -19.40 15.05
C VAL A 201 -4.61 -18.25 15.79
N TYR A 202 -5.35 -17.16 15.98
CA TYR A 202 -4.89 -15.97 16.69
C TYR A 202 -5.75 -15.74 17.92
N GLU A 203 -5.19 -16.00 19.10
CA GLU A 203 -5.93 -15.87 20.36
C GLU A 203 -5.98 -14.43 20.88
N LYS A 204 -4.99 -13.61 20.50
CA LYS A 204 -4.84 -12.24 21.00
C LYS A 204 -5.22 -11.21 19.94
N PRO A 205 -5.97 -10.16 20.31
CA PRO A 205 -6.21 -9.03 19.41
C PRO A 205 -4.91 -8.28 19.09
N GLY A 206 -4.84 -7.72 17.89
CA GLY A 206 -3.66 -7.03 17.38
C GLY A 206 -3.59 -7.02 15.86
N THR A 207 -2.61 -6.32 15.30
CA THR A 207 -2.29 -6.34 13.87
C THR A 207 -0.97 -7.08 13.67
N PHE A 208 -1.04 -8.26 13.06
CA PHE A 208 0.08 -9.14 12.76
C PHE A 208 0.46 -9.03 11.27
N CYS A 209 1.70 -9.36 10.93
CA CYS A 209 2.23 -9.25 9.58
C CYS A 209 3.12 -10.46 9.26
N GLU A 210 2.51 -11.56 8.82
CA GLU A 210 3.21 -12.83 8.63
C GLU A 210 4.03 -12.83 7.36
N THR A 211 5.22 -13.41 7.41
CA THR A 211 6.16 -13.40 6.30
C THR A 211 6.07 -14.71 5.53
N LEU A 212 5.77 -14.64 4.24
CA LEU A 212 5.99 -15.72 3.30
C LEU A 212 7.35 -15.52 2.63
N GLN A 213 8.22 -16.51 2.76
CA GLN A 213 9.41 -16.66 1.95
C GLN A 213 9.15 -17.73 0.88
N VAL A 214 9.43 -17.41 -0.38
CA VAL A 214 9.49 -18.41 -1.45
C VAL A 214 10.91 -18.58 -1.93
N THR A 215 11.31 -19.83 -2.19
CA THR A 215 12.63 -20.17 -2.72
C THR A 215 12.48 -21.11 -3.90
N ASP A 216 13.10 -20.80 -5.03
CA ASP A 216 13.07 -21.67 -6.21
C ASP A 216 14.25 -22.65 -6.26
N ASP A 217 14.25 -23.53 -7.26
CA ASP A 217 15.31 -24.53 -7.48
C ASP A 217 16.68 -23.89 -7.81
N ALA A 218 16.71 -22.64 -8.24
CA ALA A 218 17.94 -21.88 -8.48
C ALA A 218 18.46 -21.18 -7.20
N GLY A 219 17.77 -21.33 -6.07
CA GLY A 219 18.11 -20.69 -4.80
C GLY A 219 17.78 -19.20 -4.75
N ARG A 220 17.02 -18.67 -5.72
CA ARG A 220 16.49 -17.30 -5.64
C ARG A 220 15.44 -17.25 -4.54
N VAL A 221 15.36 -16.11 -3.87
CA VAL A 221 14.42 -15.89 -2.76
C VAL A 221 13.61 -14.63 -3.01
N ASP A 222 12.32 -14.70 -2.70
CA ASP A 222 11.44 -13.55 -2.61
C ASP A 222 10.52 -13.60 -1.39
N TYR A 223 9.99 -12.45 -1.00
CA TYR A 223 9.18 -12.28 0.20
C TYR A 223 7.92 -11.46 -0.07
N ASP A 224 6.83 -11.83 0.59
CA ASP A 224 5.61 -11.04 0.69
C ASP A 224 4.99 -11.25 2.08
N PHE A 225 4.06 -10.38 2.45
CA PHE A 225 3.54 -10.32 3.80
C PHE A 225 2.02 -10.45 3.85
N ALA A 226 1.50 -11.28 4.75
CA ALA A 226 0.07 -11.39 5.03
C ALA A 226 -0.27 -10.62 6.31
N VAL A 227 -0.97 -9.49 6.18
CA VAL A 227 -1.51 -8.73 7.31
C VAL A 227 -2.73 -9.46 7.88
N VAL A 228 -2.76 -9.64 9.19
CA VAL A 228 -3.90 -10.22 9.93
C VAL A 228 -4.30 -9.26 11.05
N GLN A 229 -5.46 -8.64 10.92
CA GLN A 229 -6.07 -7.81 11.96
C GLN A 229 -7.03 -8.67 12.80
N VAL A 230 -6.73 -8.80 14.08
CA VAL A 230 -7.47 -9.65 15.01
C VAL A 230 -8.22 -8.76 15.98
N ILE A 231 -9.54 -8.82 15.95
CA ILE A 231 -10.43 -7.96 16.73
C ILE A 231 -10.94 -8.76 17.93
N ASP A 232 -10.97 -8.12 19.09
CA ASP A 232 -11.64 -8.66 20.27
C ASP A 232 -13.15 -8.45 20.15
N LYS A 233 -13.93 -9.53 20.22
CA LYS A 233 -15.40 -9.48 20.22
C LYS A 233 -15.97 -8.64 21.35
N ALA A 234 -15.29 -8.58 22.50
CA ALA A 234 -15.74 -7.79 23.65
C ALA A 234 -15.42 -6.29 23.51
N ARG A 235 -14.47 -5.92 22.65
CA ARG A 235 -14.02 -4.53 22.43
C ARG A 235 -14.12 -4.12 20.96
N ALA A 236 -15.15 -4.64 20.34
CA ALA A 236 -15.30 -4.65 18.90
C ALA A 236 -15.37 -3.21 18.31
N GLU A 237 -15.95 -2.27 19.06
CA GLU A 237 -16.03 -0.84 18.70
C GLU A 237 -14.70 -0.09 18.83
N LYS A 238 -13.69 -0.68 19.48
CA LYS A 238 -12.33 -0.16 19.60
C LYS A 238 -11.34 -1.19 19.02
N PRO A 239 -11.28 -1.32 17.68
CA PRO A 239 -10.37 -2.26 17.04
C PRO A 239 -8.90 -1.95 17.39
N PRO A 240 -8.00 -2.94 17.30
CA PRO A 240 -6.59 -2.74 17.61
C PRO A 240 -5.95 -1.66 16.70
N PRO A 241 -4.79 -1.11 17.13
CA PRO A 241 -4.02 -0.20 16.30
C PRO A 241 -3.64 -0.87 14.98
N THR A 242 -3.60 -0.07 13.92
CA THR A 242 -3.03 -0.46 12.63
C THR A 242 -1.81 0.42 12.36
N ILE A 243 -0.91 -0.05 11.51
CA ILE A 243 0.38 0.62 11.29
C ILE A 243 0.68 0.67 9.81
N HIS A 244 1.05 1.85 9.32
CA HIS A 244 1.48 2.06 7.95
C HIS A 244 2.96 2.35 7.92
N ALA A 245 3.71 1.57 7.17
CA ALA A 245 5.15 1.70 7.04
C ALA A 245 5.52 1.80 5.55
N THR A 246 6.42 2.71 5.22
CA THR A 246 6.90 2.93 3.86
C THR A 246 8.37 3.32 3.87
N TYR A 247 9.04 3.20 2.72
CA TYR A 247 10.41 3.68 2.57
C TYR A 247 10.62 4.27 1.17
N ALA A 248 11.64 5.12 1.05
CA ALA A 248 12.10 5.67 -0.22
C ALA A 248 13.63 5.90 -0.19
N PRO A 249 14.33 5.77 -1.33
CA PRO A 249 13.83 5.29 -2.63
C PRO A 249 13.51 3.79 -2.58
N THR A 250 12.67 3.30 -3.50
CA THR A 250 12.25 1.88 -3.59
C THR A 250 13.08 1.05 -4.58
N PHE A 251 13.86 1.70 -5.43
CA PHE A 251 14.71 1.08 -6.45
C PHE A 251 16.09 1.72 -6.49
N GLY A 252 17.08 1.00 -7.05
CA GLY A 252 18.41 1.55 -7.34
C GLY A 252 19.24 1.89 -6.10
N ILE A 253 18.87 1.36 -4.93
CA ILE A 253 19.57 1.63 -3.67
C ILE A 253 20.90 0.87 -3.67
N ARG A 254 22.02 1.55 -3.47
CA ARG A 254 23.33 0.92 -3.34
C ARG A 254 23.74 0.84 -1.87
N PRO A 255 24.69 -0.03 -1.50
CA PRO A 255 25.26 -0.03 -0.15
C PRO A 255 25.73 1.37 0.26
N GLY A 256 25.36 1.78 1.46
CA GLY A 256 25.68 3.10 2.02
C GLY A 256 24.77 4.26 1.57
N ASP A 257 23.92 4.08 0.54
CA ASP A 257 22.93 5.10 0.15
C ASP A 257 21.91 5.30 1.29
N PRO A 258 21.40 6.53 1.50
CA PRO A 258 20.39 6.77 2.52
C PRO A 258 19.04 6.20 2.09
N VAL A 259 18.36 5.53 3.02
CA VAL A 259 16.98 5.10 2.87
C VAL A 259 16.14 5.78 3.94
N THR A 260 15.17 6.58 3.52
CA THR A 260 14.22 7.23 4.41
C THR A 260 13.06 6.27 4.68
N PHE A 261 12.79 6.02 5.95
CA PHE A 261 11.67 5.21 6.44
C PHE A 261 10.64 6.11 7.09
N LYS A 262 9.36 5.92 6.74
CA LYS A 262 8.24 6.62 7.34
C LYS A 262 7.24 5.64 7.93
N VAL A 263 6.75 5.95 9.12
CA VAL A 263 5.71 5.17 9.79
C VAL A 263 4.64 6.04 10.41
N ARG A 264 3.40 5.57 10.39
CA ARG A 264 2.29 6.15 11.13
C ARG A 264 1.42 5.05 11.72
N THR A 265 1.20 5.12 13.02
CA THR A 265 0.20 4.29 13.70
C THR A 265 -1.17 4.95 13.56
N PHE A 266 -2.23 4.15 13.49
CA PHE A 266 -3.61 4.59 13.42
C PHE A 266 -4.40 3.92 14.54
N ARG A 267 -5.51 4.55 14.95
CA ARG A 267 -6.37 4.11 16.07
C ARG A 267 -5.70 4.13 17.44
N ASP A 268 -4.47 4.66 17.54
CA ASP A 268 -3.82 5.04 18.79
C ASP A 268 -3.09 6.37 18.59
N LYS A 269 -3.49 7.41 19.32
CA LYS A 269 -2.96 8.79 19.21
C LYS A 269 -1.68 9.00 20.01
N GLU A 270 -1.36 8.11 20.95
CA GLU A 270 -0.11 8.22 21.71
C GLU A 270 1.10 7.82 20.87
N GLY A 271 0.88 7.07 19.78
CA GLY A 271 1.87 6.68 18.79
C GLY A 271 3.06 5.94 19.40
N GLY A 272 4.20 5.97 18.72
CA GLY A 272 5.45 5.38 19.20
C GLY A 272 5.73 4.06 18.49
N GLU A 273 6.79 4.06 17.69
CA GLU A 273 7.15 2.96 16.81
C GLU A 273 8.62 2.63 16.95
N THR A 274 8.96 1.34 16.96
CA THR A 274 10.34 0.86 17.01
C THR A 274 10.69 0.12 15.74
N TRP A 275 11.68 0.63 15.02
CA TRP A 275 12.25 0.05 13.81
C TRP A 275 13.36 -0.94 14.14
N ASP A 276 13.34 -2.07 13.46
CA ASP A 276 14.42 -3.05 13.36
C ASP A 276 14.72 -3.24 11.87
N PHE A 277 15.92 -2.85 11.43
CA PHE A 277 16.28 -2.85 10.01
C PHE A 277 16.69 -4.23 9.48
N GLY A 278 16.80 -5.24 10.35
CA GLY A 278 17.12 -6.61 9.93
C GLY A 278 18.57 -6.81 9.46
N ASP A 279 19.46 -5.85 9.70
CA ASP A 279 20.89 -5.92 9.36
C ASP A 279 21.80 -6.06 10.59
N GLY A 280 21.20 -6.19 11.79
CA GLY A 280 21.90 -6.31 13.07
C GLY A 280 22.27 -4.98 13.72
N THR A 281 21.90 -3.84 13.11
CA THR A 281 22.05 -2.53 13.77
C THR A 281 21.05 -2.36 14.92
N PRO A 282 21.33 -1.48 15.91
CA PRO A 282 20.41 -1.24 17.02
C PRO A 282 19.04 -0.72 16.55
N PRO A 283 17.93 -1.12 17.19
CA PRO A 283 16.62 -0.59 16.87
C PRO A 283 16.50 0.93 17.06
N VAL A 284 15.63 1.57 16.29
CA VAL A 284 15.40 3.03 16.34
C VAL A 284 13.95 3.31 16.73
N ALA A 285 13.76 4.07 17.81
CA ALA A 285 12.44 4.53 18.23
C ALA A 285 12.09 5.88 17.58
N VAL A 286 10.86 5.98 17.07
CA VAL A 286 10.27 7.21 16.53
C VAL A 286 8.85 7.36 17.07
N LYS A 287 8.20 8.51 16.85
CA LYS A 287 6.83 8.75 17.30
C LYS A 287 6.02 9.49 16.24
N SER A 288 5.10 8.79 15.60
CA SER A 288 4.07 9.40 14.75
C SER A 288 3.00 10.10 15.59
N ASP A 289 2.11 10.86 14.93
CA ASP A 289 0.99 11.53 15.59
C ASP A 289 -0.23 10.62 15.81
N GLY A 290 -0.14 9.34 15.45
CA GLY A 290 -1.26 8.41 15.63
C GLY A 290 -2.50 8.72 14.78
N ASN A 291 -2.33 9.47 13.69
CA ASN A 291 -3.40 10.07 12.90
C ASN A 291 -4.28 11.08 13.67
N ALA A 292 -3.71 11.79 14.64
CA ALA A 292 -4.40 12.84 15.38
C ALA A 292 -4.90 13.98 14.47
N VAL A 293 -4.10 14.36 13.45
CA VAL A 293 -4.51 15.31 12.41
C VAL A 293 -4.25 14.68 11.04
N MET A 294 -5.33 14.31 10.34
CA MET A 294 -5.28 13.54 9.08
C MET A 294 -4.26 14.07 8.08
N HIS A 295 -4.27 15.38 7.83
CA HIS A 295 -3.41 16.06 6.86
C HIS A 295 -2.20 16.77 7.48
N ALA A 296 -1.80 16.45 8.73
CA ALA A 296 -0.59 17.03 9.31
C ALA A 296 0.64 16.77 8.44
N ALA A 297 1.41 17.82 8.13
CA ALA A 297 2.61 17.71 7.31
C ALA A 297 3.67 16.77 7.92
N THR A 298 3.68 16.64 9.24
CA THR A 298 4.58 15.77 10.02
C THR A 298 3.81 14.69 10.78
N GLY A 299 2.72 14.17 10.19
CA GLY A 299 1.92 13.11 10.80
C GLY A 299 2.63 11.75 10.82
N TYR A 300 3.45 11.47 9.79
CA TYR A 300 4.36 10.33 9.79
C TYR A 300 5.62 10.66 10.58
N ALA A 301 6.04 9.72 11.42
CA ALA A 301 7.39 9.71 11.96
C ALA A 301 8.38 9.30 10.87
N GLU A 302 9.58 9.87 10.90
CA GLU A 302 10.63 9.63 9.90
C GLU A 302 11.94 9.21 10.58
N THR A 303 12.67 8.30 9.96
CA THR A 303 14.07 8.01 10.26
C THR A 303 14.84 7.68 8.98
N ILE A 304 16.16 7.79 9.01
CA ILE A 304 17.04 7.44 7.88
C ILE A 304 17.96 6.32 8.33
N HIS A 305 18.07 5.29 7.50
CA HIS A 305 19.02 4.19 7.69
C HIS A 305 19.91 4.00 6.46
N ARG A 306 21.08 3.40 6.67
CA ARG A 306 22.03 3.06 5.60
C ARG A 306 22.44 1.60 5.76
N PHE A 307 22.19 0.81 4.73
CA PHE A 307 22.60 -0.58 4.69
C PHE A 307 24.00 -0.69 4.09
N GLU A 308 24.96 -1.20 4.86
CA GLU A 308 26.37 -1.26 4.45
C GLU A 308 26.67 -2.38 3.44
N LYS A 309 25.79 -3.36 3.33
CA LYS A 309 26.01 -4.54 2.48
C LYS A 309 24.89 -4.69 1.46
N LYS A 310 25.26 -5.29 0.32
CA LYS A 310 24.29 -5.78 -0.66
C LYS A 310 23.43 -6.87 -0.01
N GLY A 311 22.13 -6.85 -0.25
CA GLY A 311 21.23 -7.87 0.27
C GLY A 311 19.75 -7.53 0.13
N GLN A 312 18.91 -8.49 0.51
CA GLN A 312 17.50 -8.26 0.81
C GLN A 312 17.35 -8.20 2.33
N TYR A 313 16.76 -7.14 2.84
CA TYR A 313 16.55 -6.91 4.26
C TYR A 313 15.06 -6.89 4.57
N LEU A 314 14.66 -7.65 5.59
CA LEU A 314 13.31 -7.62 6.13
C LEU A 314 13.29 -6.64 7.30
N VAL A 315 12.90 -5.40 6.99
CA VAL A 315 12.72 -4.35 7.98
C VAL A 315 11.38 -4.57 8.69
N LYS A 316 11.37 -4.45 10.01
CA LYS A 316 10.19 -4.56 10.85
C LYS A 316 9.98 -3.25 11.59
N VAL A 317 8.74 -2.80 11.69
CA VAL A 317 8.35 -1.74 12.61
C VAL A 317 7.19 -2.20 13.47
N GLU A 318 7.24 -1.85 14.74
CA GLU A 318 6.27 -2.28 15.74
C GLU A 318 5.81 -1.11 16.61
N HIS A 319 4.51 -1.09 16.89
CA HIS A 319 3.87 -0.28 17.90
C HIS A 319 3.22 -1.19 18.95
N VAL A 320 3.26 -0.75 20.21
CA VAL A 320 2.51 -1.38 21.32
C VAL A 320 1.73 -0.28 22.03
N SER A 321 0.40 -0.42 22.03
CA SER A 321 -0.49 0.53 22.70
C SER A 321 -0.38 0.44 24.22
N ALA A 322 -0.92 1.43 24.93
CA ALA A 322 -0.93 1.46 26.39
C ALA A 322 -1.67 0.25 27.02
N ASP A 323 -2.63 -0.35 26.31
CA ASP A 323 -3.34 -1.57 26.72
C ASP A 323 -2.68 -2.87 26.21
N GLY A 324 -1.47 -2.78 25.63
CA GLY A 324 -0.65 -3.93 25.24
C GLY A 324 -0.99 -4.54 23.89
N LEU A 325 -1.83 -3.89 23.08
CA LEU A 325 -2.15 -4.34 21.72
C LEU A 325 -1.01 -3.99 20.77
N ARG A 326 -0.62 -4.96 19.93
CA ARG A 326 0.51 -4.82 19.01
C ARG A 326 0.02 -4.45 17.62
N ALA A 327 0.79 -3.63 16.91
CA ALA A 327 0.67 -3.45 15.47
C ALA A 327 2.04 -3.56 14.83
N VAL A 328 2.18 -4.47 13.86
CA VAL A 328 3.44 -4.75 13.18
C VAL A 328 3.29 -4.58 11.67
N ALA A 329 4.28 -3.92 11.05
CA ALA A 329 4.46 -3.91 9.60
C ALA A 329 5.87 -4.39 9.25
N ARG A 330 6.01 -4.94 8.04
CA ARG A 330 7.28 -5.37 7.47
C ARG A 330 7.47 -4.77 6.08
N LEU A 331 8.73 -4.51 5.74
CA LEU A 331 9.16 -3.99 4.43
C LEU A 331 10.29 -4.87 3.92
N GLN A 332 10.26 -5.20 2.63
CA GLN A 332 11.40 -5.81 1.93
C GLN A 332 12.22 -4.69 1.29
N VAL A 333 13.44 -4.46 1.76
CA VAL A 333 14.37 -3.48 1.21
C VAL A 333 15.47 -4.19 0.43
N ARG A 334 15.69 -3.80 -0.82
CA ARG A 334 16.70 -4.41 -1.70
C ARG A 334 17.86 -3.45 -1.93
N ILE A 335 19.06 -3.88 -1.54
CA ILE A 335 20.29 -3.08 -1.59
C ILE A 335 21.24 -3.73 -2.58
N GLY A 336 21.71 -2.98 -3.58
CA GLY A 336 22.64 -3.45 -4.60
C GLY A 336 22.07 -4.55 -5.50
N MET A 337 20.75 -4.52 -5.73
CA MET A 337 20.01 -5.47 -6.57
C MET A 337 19.27 -4.71 -7.68
N GLU A 338 19.20 -5.30 -8.88
CA GLU A 338 18.52 -4.76 -10.07
C GLU A 338 17.00 -4.99 -10.09
#